data_AF-A0A380EEM2-F1
#
_entry.id   AF-A0A380EEM2-F1
#
_cell.length_a   1.000
_cell.length_b   1.000
_cell.length_c   1.000
_cell.angle_alpha   90.00
_cell.angle_beta   90.00
_cell.angle_gamma   90.00
#
_symmetry.space_group_name_H-M   'P 1'
#
loop_
_entity.id
_entity.type
_entity.pdbx_description
1 polymer ?
#
loop_
_entity_poly.entity_id
_entity_poly.type
_entity_poly.pdbx_seq_one_letter_code
_entity_poly.pdbx_strand_id
1 'polypeptide(L)' 'MNLDIPRLVLDGIEVVGSLVGTRQDLREAFEFAAENKVTPKVQLRKLEEINDIFEEMENGTITGRMVIKF' A
#
# COMPACT_ATOMS: atom_id res chain seq x y z
N MET A 1 -15.16 -0.96 11.90
CA MET A 1 -14.94 -2.43 11.83
C MET A 1 -15.47 -3.02 13.12
N ASN A 2 -16.47 -3.90 13.07
CA ASN A 2 -17.04 -4.53 14.26
C ASN A 2 -16.40 -5.91 14.44
N LEU A 3 -15.62 -6.10 15.51
CA LEU A 3 -14.96 -7.37 15.82
C LEU A 3 -15.85 -8.16 16.78
N ASP A 4 -16.81 -8.88 16.21
CA ASP A 4 -17.78 -9.67 16.96
C ASP A 4 -17.12 -10.92 17.59
N ILE A 5 -17.04 -10.96 18.93
CA ILE A 5 -16.31 -11.98 19.68
C ILE A 5 -16.83 -13.41 19.40
N PRO A 6 -18.14 -13.69 19.46
CA PRO A 6 -18.66 -15.04 19.18
C PRO A 6 -18.31 -15.52 17.78
N ARG A 7 -18.42 -14.65 16.77
CA ARG A 7 -18.07 -14.97 15.39
C ARG A 7 -16.58 -15.27 15.23
N LEU A 8 -15.70 -14.44 15.80
CA LEU A 8 -14.26 -14.68 15.74
C LEU A 8 -13.91 -16.06 16.30
N VAL A 9 -14.56 -16.48 17.39
CA VAL A 9 -14.33 -17.78 18.04
C VAL A 9 -14.93 -18.93 17.24
N LEU A 10 -16.22 -18.85 16.87
CA LEU A 10 -16.95 -19.94 16.23
C LEU A 10 -16.50 -20.18 14.79
N ASP A 11 -16.16 -19.11 14.07
CA ASP A 11 -15.68 -19.20 12.68
C ASP A 11 -14.15 -19.40 12.62
N GLY A 12 -13.44 -19.30 13.75
CA GLY A 12 -11.98 -19.42 13.81
C GLY A 12 -11.24 -18.32 13.04
N ILE A 13 -11.76 -17.08 13.08
CA ILE A 13 -11.16 -15.96 12.35
C ILE A 13 -9.97 -15.41 13.12
N GLU A 14 -8.81 -15.33 12.46
CA GLU A 14 -7.58 -14.76 13.02
C GLU A 14 -7.40 -13.29 12.63
N VAL A 15 -7.04 -12.46 13.61
CA VAL A 15 -6.69 -11.05 13.38
C VAL A 15 -5.20 -10.90 13.66
N VAL A 16 -4.42 -10.69 12.59
CA VAL A 16 -2.96 -10.59 12.66
C VAL A 16 -2.53 -9.16 12.36
N GLY A 17 -1.79 -8.55 13.29
CA GLY A 17 -1.13 -7.27 13.04
C GLY A 17 0.02 -7.44 12.06
N SER A 18 0.10 -6.57 11.06
CA SER A 18 1.21 -6.54 10.10
C SER A 18 1.72 -5.12 9.96
N LEU A 19 3.02 -4.94 10.10
CA LEU A 19 3.71 -3.65 9.96
C LEU A 19 4.93 -3.87 9.07
N VAL A 20 4.94 -3.18 7.92
CA VAL A 20 6.00 -3.26 6.90
C VAL A 20 6.34 -4.69 6.46
N GLY A 21 7.42 -4.84 5.69
CA GLY A 21 7.95 -6.14 5.25
C GLY A 21 9.42 -6.29 5.64
N THR A 22 9.91 -7.52 5.64
CA THR A 22 11.31 -7.84 5.83
C THR A 22 12.13 -7.49 4.57
N ARG A 23 13.47 -7.52 4.69
CA ARG A 23 14.36 -7.38 3.52
C ARG A 23 14.14 -8.50 2.50
N GLN A 24 13.73 -9.66 2.97
CA GLN A 24 13.44 -10.82 2.13
C GLN A 24 12.15 -10.58 1.33
N ASP A 25 11.11 -10.06 1.97
CA ASP A 25 9.85 -9.70 1.30
C ASP A 25 10.08 -8.64 0.20
N LEU A 26 10.97 -7.67 0.46
CA LEU A 26 11.34 -6.66 -0.53
C LEU A 26 12.03 -7.29 -1.76
N ARG A 27 12.93 -8.25 -1.55
CA ARG A 27 13.59 -8.98 -2.64
C ARG A 27 12.57 -9.71 -3.50
N GLU A 28 11.65 -10.43 -2.87
CA GLU A 28 10.56 -11.15 -3.56
C GLU A 28 9.64 -10.19 -4.32
N ALA A 29 9.30 -9.04 -3.74
CA ALA A 29 8.49 -8.02 -4.41
C ALA A 29 9.16 -7.48 -5.68
N PHE A 30 10.48 -7.26 -5.65
CA PHE A 30 11.23 -6.86 -6.85
C PHE A 30 11.28 -7.97 -7.90
N GLU A 31 11.40 -9.24 -7.49
CA GLU A 31 11.35 -10.38 -8.41
C GLU A 31 9.99 -10.46 -9.11
N PHE A 32 8.87 -10.28 -8.39
CA PHE A 32 7.55 -10.21 -9.01
C PHE A 32 7.40 -9.06 -10.01
N ALA A 33 8.00 -7.90 -9.71
CA ALA A 33 8.00 -6.78 -10.65
C ALA A 33 8.85 -7.08 -11.89
N ALA A 34 10.02 -7.69 -11.73
CA ALA A 34 10.90 -8.09 -12.84
C ALA A 34 10.26 -9.15 -13.75
N GLU A 35 9.48 -10.06 -13.17
CA GLU A 35 8.71 -11.08 -13.90
C GLU A 35 7.39 -10.54 -14.48
N ASN A 36 7.12 -9.23 -14.39
CA ASN A 36 5.87 -8.59 -14.81
C ASN A 36 4.60 -9.17 -14.16
N LYS A 37 4.72 -9.86 -13.02
CA LYS A 37 3.57 -10.37 -12.25
C LYS A 37 2.83 -9.24 -11.53
N VAL A 38 3.55 -8.15 -11.22
CA VAL A 38 2.99 -6.97 -10.56
C VAL A 38 3.50 -5.71 -11.27
N THR A 39 2.58 -4.85 -11.69
CA THR A 39 2.89 -3.50 -12.20
C THR A 39 2.26 -2.46 -11.28
N PRO A 40 3.05 -1.66 -10.54
CA PRO A 40 2.50 -0.64 -9.66
C PRO A 40 1.86 0.48 -10.49
N LYS A 41 0.66 0.90 -10.10
CA LYS A 41 0.02 2.09 -10.66
C LYS A 41 0.67 3.33 -10.05
N VAL A 42 1.45 4.04 -10.86
CA VAL A 42 2.21 5.22 -10.43
C VAL A 42 1.86 6.43 -11.29
N GLN A 43 1.89 7.61 -10.67
CA GLN A 43 1.83 8.90 -11.34
C GLN A 43 3.09 9.68 -10.99
N LEU A 44 3.81 10.14 -12.02
CA LEU A 44 5.02 10.93 -11.81
C LEU A 44 4.65 12.38 -11.53
N ARG A 45 5.21 12.94 -10.46
CA ARG A 45 5.04 14.35 -10.06
C ARG A 45 6.41 15.01 -9.89
N LYS A 46 6.45 16.33 -9.98
CA LYS A 46 7.64 17.11 -9.66
C LYS A 46 7.66 17.48 -8.18
N LEU A 47 8.84 17.80 -7.66
CA LEU A 47 9.01 18.15 -6.26
C LEU A 47 8.27 19.45 -5.89
N GLU A 48 8.13 20.38 -6.84
CA GLU A 48 7.45 21.66 -6.60
C GLU A 48 5.95 21.50 -6.29
N GLU A 49 5.35 20.39 -6.71
CA GLU A 49 3.93 20.08 -6.54
C GLU A 49 3.63 19.39 -5.20
N ILE A 50 4.61 19.32 -4.28
CA ILE A 50 4.51 18.51 -3.06
C ILE A 50 3.31 18.85 -2.18
N ASN A 51 2.95 20.13 -2.09
CA ASN A 51 1.82 20.57 -1.26
C ASN A 51 0.49 20.11 -1.87
N ASP A 52 0.34 20.23 -3.18
CA ASP A 52 -0.87 19.77 -3.90
C ASP A 52 -1.04 18.25 -3.76
N ILE A 53 0.07 17.49 -3.80
CA ILE A 53 0.04 16.03 -3.58
C ILE A 53 -0.50 15.69 -2.19
N PHE A 54 -0.11 16.44 -1.15
CA PHE A 54 -0.61 16.21 0.20
C PHE A 54 -2.10 16.56 0.33
N GLU A 55 -2.55 17.66 -0.29
CA GLU A 55 -3.97 18.03 -0.32
C GLU A 55 -4.82 16.96 -1.02
N GLU A 56 -4.37 16.46 -2.18
CA GLU A 56 -5.02 15.35 -2.89
C GLU A 56 -5.06 14.05 -2.02
N MET A 57 -4.00 13.80 -1.25
CA MET A 57 -3.90 12.64 -0.37
C MET A 57 -4.90 12.71 0.77
N GLU A 58 -5.00 13.85 1.44
CA GLU A 58 -5.96 14.09 2.54
C GLU A 58 -7.41 14.03 2.05
N ASN A 59 -7.67 14.52 0.84
CA ASN A 59 -8.97 14.44 0.18
C ASN A 59 -9.30 13.05 -0.37
N GLY A 60 -8.34 12.11 -0.35
CA GLY A 60 -8.53 10.74 -0.80
C GLY A 60 -8.73 10.58 -2.32
N THR A 61 -8.25 11.54 -3.12
CA THR A 61 -8.43 11.52 -4.59
C THR A 61 -7.33 10.74 -5.33
N ILE A 62 -6.25 10.36 -4.63
CA ILE A 62 -5.12 9.63 -5.21
C ILE A 62 -5.48 8.16 -5.46
N THR A 63 -5.35 7.73 -6.71
CA THR A 63 -5.36 6.30 -7.08
C THR A 63 -3.94 5.81 -7.35
N GLY A 64 -3.49 4.80 -6.62
CA GLY A 64 -2.14 4.25 -6.75
C GLY A 64 -1.12 5.02 -5.91
N ARG A 65 0.04 5.34 -6.49
CA ARG A 65 1.13 6.07 -5.82
C ARG A 65 1.57 7.29 -6.62
N MET A 66 1.75 8.42 -5.94
CA MET A 66 2.48 9.57 -6.47
C MET A 66 3.98 9.33 -6.27
N VAL A 67 4.78 9.48 -7.33
CA VAL A 67 6.23 9.25 -7.30
C VAL A 67 6.93 10.52 -7.75
N ILE A 68 7.81 11.06 -6.90
CA ILE A 68 8.59 12.26 -7.24
C ILE A 68 9.71 11.87 -8.19
N LYS A 69 9.74 12.53 -9.35
CA LYS A 69 10.85 12.43 -10.30
C LYS A 69 11.83 13.56 -10.03
N PHE A 70 13.05 13.21 -9.65
CA PHE A 70 14.20 14.12 -9.46
C PHE A 70 15.16 14.05 -10.64
#